data_AF-A0A961ZWC5-F1
#
_entry.id   AF-A0A961ZWC5-F1
#
_cell.length_a   1.000
_cell.length_b   1.000
_cell.length_c   1.000
_cell.angle_alpha   90.00
_cell.angle_beta   90.00
_cell.angle_gamma   90.00
#
_symmetry.space_group_name_H-M   'P 1'
#
loop_
_entity.id
_entity.type
_entity.pdbx_description
1 polymer ?
#
loop_
_entity_poly.entity_id
_entity_poly.type
_entity_poly.pdbx_seq_one_letter_code
_entity_poly.pdbx_strand_id
1 'polypeptide(L)' 'MSVASGIKSLFLTEFVSAFFLTMRYFFAPKATLNYPFEKGPLSPRFRGEHALRRYPNGEERCIACKLCEAICPA' A
#
# COMPACT_ATOMS: atom_id res chain seq x y z
N MET A 1 -35.30 12.77 -28.26
CA MET A 1 -33.96 12.18 -28.16
C MET A 1 -33.07 12.91 -29.14
N SER A 2 -32.07 13.67 -28.67
CA SER A 2 -31.28 14.53 -29.57
C SER A 2 -30.49 13.65 -30.55
N VAL A 3 -30.44 14.05 -31.82
CA VAL A 3 -29.70 13.34 -32.89
C VAL A 3 -28.21 13.20 -32.54
N ALA A 4 -27.67 14.16 -31.78
CA ALA A 4 -26.29 14.13 -31.27
C ALA A 4 -26.04 12.97 -30.28
N SER A 5 -27.03 12.62 -29.46
CA SER A 5 -26.94 11.50 -28.51
C SER A 5 -26.91 10.16 -29.25
N GLY A 6 -27.72 10.01 -30.31
CA GLY A 6 -27.76 8.81 -31.14
C GLY A 6 -26.47 8.55 -31.92
N ILE A 7 -25.82 9.61 -32.44
CA ILE A 7 -24.54 9.50 -33.15
C ILE A 7 -23.42 9.08 -32.18
N LYS A 8 -23.37 9.66 -30.97
CA LYS A 8 -22.40 9.27 -29.94
C LYS A 8 -22.55 7.81 -29.50
N SER A 9 -23.78 7.31 -29.38
CA SER A 9 -24.03 5.90 -29.02
C SER A 9 -23.73 4.92 -30.16
N LEU A 10 -23.93 5.32 -31.42
CA LEU A 10 -23.68 4.46 -32.59
C LEU A 10 -22.18 4.38 -32.93
N PHE A 11 -21.44 5.48 -32.77
CA PHE A 11 -19.99 5.53 -32.97
C PHE A 11 -19.17 5.24 -31.72
N LEU A 12 -19.81 4.92 -30.58
CA LEU A 12 -19.15 4.46 -29.34
C LEU A 12 -17.93 5.33 -28.94
N THR A 13 -18.03 6.64 -29.13
CA THR A 13 -16.90 7.57 -28.98
C THR A 13 -16.26 7.53 -27.58
N GLU A 14 -17.07 7.25 -26.54
CA GLU A 14 -16.62 7.04 -25.16
C GLU A 14 -15.80 5.76 -24.97
N PHE A 15 -16.05 4.70 -25.76
CA PHE A 15 -15.24 3.48 -25.71
C PHE A 15 -13.89 3.69 -26.38
N VAL A 16 -13.83 4.45 -27.46
CA VAL A 16 -12.57 4.75 -28.16
C VAL A 16 -11.67 5.61 -27.26
N SER A 17 -12.24 6.60 -26.56
CA SER A 17 -11.47 7.43 -25.62
C SER A 17 -10.95 6.60 -24.44
N ALA A 18 -11.78 5.72 -23.87
CA ALA A 18 -11.38 4.81 -22.81
C ALA A 18 -10.29 3.82 -23.26
N PHE A 19 -10.41 3.26 -24.47
CA PHE A 19 -9.41 2.36 -25.04
C PHE A 19 -8.05 3.05 -25.24
N PHE A 20 -8.05 4.33 -25.65
CA PHE A 20 -6.80 5.07 -25.77
C PHE A 20 -6.15 5.33 -24.40
N LEU A 21 -6.96 5.60 -23.36
CA LEU A 21 -6.47 5.75 -22.00
C LEU A 21 -5.86 4.44 -21.46
N THR A 22 -6.52 3.30 -21.67
CA THR A 22 -5.99 2.00 -21.23
C THR A 22 -4.72 1.65 -21.98
N MET A 23 -4.66 1.89 -23.29
CA MET A 23 -3.46 1.69 -24.11
C MET A 23 -2.28 2.53 -23.60
N ARG A 24 -2.51 3.77 -23.18
CA ARG A 24 -1.47 4.64 -22.59
C ARG A 24 -0.88 4.03 -21.30
N TYR A 25 -1.73 3.54 -20.39
CA TYR A 25 -1.25 2.89 -19.15
C TYR A 25 -0.67 1.50 -19.41
N PHE A 26 -1.06 0.84 -20.50
CA PHE A 26 -0.49 -0.45 -20.89
C PHE A 26 1.01 -0.32 -21.18
N PHE A 27 1.42 0.71 -21.93
CA PHE A 27 2.82 1.00 -22.23
C PHE A 27 3.56 1.82 -21.16
N ALA A 28 2.86 2.36 -20.17
CA ALA A 28 3.49 3.07 -19.06
C ALA A 28 4.32 2.10 -18.17
N PRO A 29 5.43 2.59 -17.59
CA PRO A 29 6.25 1.78 -16.68
C PRO A 29 5.42 1.31 -15.48
N LYS A 30 5.60 0.03 -15.09
CA LYS A 30 4.86 -0.58 -13.99
C LYS A 30 5.52 -0.24 -12.65
N ALA A 31 4.71 0.21 -11.69
CA ALA A 31 5.15 0.45 -10.32
C ALA A 31 5.13 -0.85 -9.49
N THR A 32 5.79 -1.89 -9.98
CA THR A 32 5.89 -3.20 -9.32
C THR A 32 7.26 -3.37 -8.69
N LEU A 33 7.31 -3.79 -7.42
CA LEU A 33 8.53 -4.17 -6.72
C LEU A 33 8.75 -5.68 -6.85
N ASN A 34 9.99 -6.11 -7.07
CA ASN A 34 10.31 -7.53 -7.17
C ASN A 34 10.50 -8.18 -5.79
N TYR A 35 9.40 -8.44 -5.08
CA TYR A 35 9.45 -9.18 -3.81
C TYR A 35 9.80 -10.65 -4.09
N PRO A 36 10.73 -11.29 -3.35
CA PRO A 36 11.34 -10.90 -2.06
C PRO A 36 12.67 -10.14 -2.13
N PHE A 37 13.19 -9.89 -3.34
CA PHE A 37 14.50 -9.27 -3.55
C PHE A 37 14.51 -7.77 -3.25
N GLU A 38 13.40 -7.10 -3.54
CA GLU A 38 13.18 -5.69 -3.26
C GLU A 38 12.00 -5.52 -2.29
N LYS A 39 12.18 -4.70 -1.26
CA LYS A 39 11.16 -4.39 -0.26
C LYS A 39 10.79 -2.92 -0.31
N GLY A 40 9.53 -2.62 0.04
CA GLY A 40 9.07 -1.23 0.14
C GLY A 40 9.81 -0.45 1.24
N PRO A 41 9.90 0.88 1.10
CA PRO A 41 10.53 1.73 2.10
C PRO A 41 9.74 1.70 3.42
N LEU A 42 10.42 1.43 4.53
CA LEU A 42 9.84 1.40 5.87
C LEU A 42 10.33 2.59 6.69
N SER A 43 9.39 3.27 7.36
CA SER A 43 9.76 4.34 8.28
C SER A 43 10.36 3.77 9.58
N PRO A 44 11.24 4.50 10.29
CA PRO A 44 11.77 4.08 11.59
C PRO A 44 10.71 3.87 12.67
N ARG A 45 9.47 4.36 12.46
CA ARG A 45 8.34 4.23 13.39
C ARG A 45 7.41 3.06 13.03
N PHE A 46 7.80 2.21 12.09
CA PHE A 46 7.02 1.03 11.74
C PHE A 46 6.84 0.12 12.95
N ARG A 47 5.60 -0.31 13.21
CA ARG A 47 5.25 -1.25 14.27
C ARG A 47 5.11 -2.64 13.67
N GLY A 48 6.07 -3.51 13.96
CA GLY A 48 6.12 -4.89 13.49
C GLY A 48 6.12 -5.87 14.67
N GLU A 49 7.09 -6.78 14.67
CA GLU A 49 7.26 -7.76 15.75
C GLU A 49 7.71 -7.09 17.06
N HIS A 50 7.11 -7.50 18.17
CA HIS A 50 7.47 -7.04 19.51
C HIS A 50 8.72 -7.78 19.99
N ALA A 51 9.71 -7.07 20.50
CA ALA A 51 10.95 -7.66 21.00
C ALA A 51 11.36 -7.06 22.36
N LEU A 52 11.70 -7.93 23.30
CA LEU A 52 12.27 -7.55 24.59
C LEU A 52 13.74 -7.15 24.41
N ARG A 53 14.06 -5.91 24.79
CA ARG A 53 15.43 -5.38 24.70
C ARG A 53 16.21 -5.65 25.99
N ARG A 54 17.53 -5.76 25.86
CA ARG A 54 18.48 -5.86 26.97
C ARG A 54 19.26 -4.55 27.15
N TYR A 55 19.86 -4.36 28.31
CA TYR A 55 20.86 -3.32 28.56
C TYR A 55 22.20 -3.69 27.90
N PRO A 56 23.14 -2.73 27.72
CA PRO A 56 24.47 -3.02 27.17
C PRO A 56 25.30 -4.01 27.99
N ASN A 57 24.99 -4.18 29.29
CA ASN A 57 25.61 -5.18 30.17
C ASN A 57 25.03 -6.61 29.99
N GLY A 58 23.99 -6.77 29.17
CA GLY A 58 23.35 -8.06 28.89
C GLY A 58 22.16 -8.41 29.79
N GLU A 59 21.85 -7.61 30.81
CA GLU A 59 20.67 -7.79 31.65
C GLU A 59 19.39 -7.41 30.88
N GLU A 60 18.27 -8.06 31.20
CA GLU A 60 16.98 -7.72 30.60
C GLU A 60 16.45 -6.37 31.11
N ARG A 61 15.73 -5.62 30.25
CA ARG A 61 15.13 -4.34 30.64
C ARG A 61 13.78 -4.48 31.33
N CYS A 62 13.15 -5.65 31.25
CA CYS A 62 11.86 -5.90 31.89
C CYS A 62 12.07 -6.07 33.39
N ILE A 63 11.40 -5.24 34.19
CA ILE A 63 11.39 -5.34 35.66
C ILE A 63 10.06 -5.84 36.22
N ALA A 64 9.25 -6.48 35.36
CA ALA A 64 7.91 -6.97 35.70
C ALA A 64 6.97 -5.91 36.33
N CYS A 65 7.04 -4.65 35.87
CA CYS A 65 6.18 -3.57 36.38
C CYS A 65 4.70 -3.68 35.99
N LYS A 66 4.34 -4.62 35.10
CA LYS A 66 2.98 -4.85 34.57
C LYS A 66 2.29 -3.65 33.89
N LEU A 67 3.02 -2.58 33.61
CA LEU A 67 2.47 -1.42 32.89
C LEU A 67 2.09 -1.77 31.45
N CYS A 68 2.88 -2.62 30.77
CA CYS A 68 2.59 -3.08 29.41
C CYS A 68 1.32 -3.93 29.35
N GLU A 69 1.06 -4.75 30.39
CA GLU A 69 -0.16 -5.56 30.52
C GLU A 69 -1.36 -4.66 30.83
N ALA A 70 -1.19 -3.70 31.74
CA ALA A 70 -2.25 -2.76 32.12
C ALA A 70 -2.70 -1.84 30.95
N ILE A 71 -1.78 -1.44 30.06
CA ILE A 71 -2.12 -0.59 28.90
C ILE A 71 -2.51 -1.40 27.66
N CYS A 72 -2.33 -2.73 27.67
CA CYS A 72 -2.64 -3.56 26.52
C CYS A 72 -4.15 -3.49 26.25
N PRO A 73 -4.60 -2.94 25.10
CA PRO A 73 -6.02 -2.76 24.84
C PRO A 73 -6.74 -4.05 24.42
N ALA A 74 -6.00 -5.14 24.17
CA ALA A 74 -6.49 -6.44 23.70
C ALA A 74 -5.86 -7.60 24.48
#